data_AF-A0A7G6Y7Y2-F1
#
_entry.id   AF-A0A7G6Y7Y2-F1
#
_cell.length_a   1.000
_cell.length_b   1.000
_cell.length_c   1.000
_cell.angle_alpha   90.00
_cell.angle_beta   90.00
_cell.angle_gamma   90.00
#
_symmetry.space_group_name_H-M   'P 1'
#
loop_
_entity.id
_entity.type
_entity.pdbx_description
1 polymer ?
#
loop_
_entity_poly.entity_id
_entity_poly.type
_entity_poly.pdbx_seq_one_letter_code
_entity_poly.pdbx_strand_id
1 'polypeptide(L)' 'MELVFVLAGFAALIVIGVFVAVAIVQILKQPFLHPLVRLAWVVAAIAFPVLGPVAWFALGDRRPLMTCLPPR' A
#
# COMPACT_ATOMS: atom_id res chain seq x y z
N MET A 1 -14.94 12.83 -16.11
CA MET A 1 -14.73 12.22 -14.78
C MET A 1 -13.88 10.96 -14.88
N GLU A 2 -14.23 9.99 -15.75
CA GLU A 2 -13.47 8.75 -15.97
C GLU A 2 -11.98 8.98 -16.30
N LEU A 3 -11.67 9.85 -17.27
CA LEU A 3 -10.28 10.17 -17.63
C LEU A 3 -9.45 10.68 -16.43
N VAL A 4 -10.06 11.47 -15.56
CA VAL A 4 -9.39 12.03 -14.37
C VAL A 4 -9.06 10.91 -13.38
N PHE A 5 -9.97 9.96 -13.17
CA PHE A 5 -9.72 8.80 -12.31
C PHE A 5 -8.61 7.89 -12.87
N VAL A 6 -8.59 7.68 -14.19
CA VAL A 6 -7.55 6.90 -14.85
C VAL A 6 -6.18 7.57 -14.65
N LEU A 7 -6.08 8.87 -14.95
CA LEU A 7 -4.82 9.62 -14.78
C LEU A 7 -4.36 9.65 -13.32
N ALA A 8 -5.29 9.84 -12.38
CA ALA A 8 -4.97 9.82 -10.95
C ALA A 8 -4.46 8.43 -10.50
N GLY A 9 -5.07 7.35 -11.00
CA GLY A 9 -4.62 5.98 -10.73
C GLY A 9 -3.22 5.72 -11.26
N PHE A 10 -2.93 6.10 -12.51
CA PHE A 10 -1.59 5.98 -13.08
C PHE A 10 -0.56 6.82 -12.33
N ALA A 11 -0.89 8.06 -11.96
CA ALA A 11 0.01 8.90 -11.18
C ALA A 11 0.32 8.27 -9.81
N ALA A 12 -0.68 7.72 -9.13
CA ALA A 12 -0.48 7.02 -7.86
C ALA A 12 0.43 5.79 -8.02
N LEU A 13 0.25 4.99 -9.07
CA LEU A 13 1.13 3.84 -9.36
C LEU A 13 2.58 4.26 -9.61
N ILE A 14 2.79 5.34 -10.38
CA ILE A 14 4.13 5.88 -10.64
C ILE A 14 4.78 6.33 -9.33
N VAL A 15 4.06 7.10 -8.52
CA VAL A 15 4.56 7.60 -7.23
C VAL A 15 4.94 6.44 -6.33
N ILE A 16 4.05 5.45 -6.15
CA ILE A 16 4.32 4.25 -5.35
C ILE A 16 5.56 3.52 -5.88
N GLY A 17 5.66 3.33 -7.20
CA GLY A 17 6.82 2.69 -7.82
C GLY A 17 8.14 3.42 -7.53
N VAL A 18 8.14 4.75 -7.62
CA VAL A 18 9.31 5.58 -7.27
C VAL A 18 9.68 5.41 -5.80
N PHE A 19 8.70 5.46 -4.88
CA PHE A 19 8.96 5.27 -3.46
C PHE A 19 9.54 3.88 -3.16
N VAL A 20 9.02 2.82 -3.78
CA VAL A 20 9.54 1.46 -3.63
C VAL A 20 10.97 1.37 -4.16
N ALA A 21 11.26 1.94 -5.33
CA ALA A 21 12.61 1.95 -5.89
C ALA A 21 13.60 2.67 -4.97
N VAL A 22 13.21 3.85 -4.45
CA VAL A 22 14.02 4.61 -3.48
C VAL A 22 14.25 3.80 -2.21
N ALA A 23 13.22 3.16 -1.68
CA ALA A 23 13.34 2.32 -0.48
C ALA A 23 14.31 1.15 -0.70
N ILE A 24 14.23 0.45 -1.83
CA ILE A 24 15.15 -0.64 -2.18
C ILE A 24 16.58 -0.12 -2.26
N VAL A 25 16.82 1.00 -2.96
CA VAL A 25 18.15 1.60 -3.06
C VAL A 25 18.69 1.94 -1.66
N GLN A 26 17.88 2.51 -0.78
CA GLN A 26 18.27 2.81 0.59
C GLN A 26 18.62 1.54 1.38
N ILE A 27 17.79 0.49 1.30
CA ILE A 27 18.03 -0.79 1.97
C ILE A 27 19.33 -1.44 1.48
N LEU A 28 19.57 -1.45 0.17
CA LEU A 28 20.77 -2.03 -0.42
C LEU A 28 22.04 -1.26 -0.04
N LYS A 29 21.93 0.06 0.15
CA LYS A 29 23.04 0.93 0.57
C LYS A 29 23.38 0.81 2.05
N GLN A 30 22.58 0.14 2.88
CA GLN A 30 22.87 -0.02 4.31
C GLN A 30 23.96 -1.07 4.55
N PRO A 31 25.20 -0.67 4.89
CA PRO A 31 26.34 -1.59 4.96
C PRO A 31 26.27 -2.49 6.21
N PHE A 32 25.53 -2.07 7.25
CA PHE A 32 25.46 -2.76 8.54
C PHE A 32 24.36 -3.84 8.61
N LEU A 33 23.51 -3.97 7.58
CA LEU A 33 22.46 -4.97 7.56
C LEU A 33 23.00 -6.34 7.17
N HIS A 34 22.72 -7.34 8.01
CA HIS A 34 22.93 -8.74 7.66
C HIS A 34 22.20 -9.09 6.35
N PRO A 35 22.78 -9.90 5.44
CA PRO A 35 22.21 -10.15 4.11
C PRO A 35 20.76 -10.67 4.12
N LEU A 36 20.44 -11.58 5.05
CA LEU A 36 19.08 -12.11 5.20
C LEU A 36 18.07 -11.05 5.64
N VAL A 37 18.49 -10.16 6.55
CA VAL A 37 17.64 -9.06 7.04
C VAL A 37 17.39 -8.06 5.91
N ARG A 38 18.43 -7.77 5.12
CA ARG A 38 18.32 -6.94 3.92
C ARG A 38 17.32 -7.51 2.92
N LEU A 39 17.41 -8.81 2.64
CA LEU A 39 16.47 -9.49 1.74
C LEU A 39 15.04 -9.42 2.25
N ALA A 40 14.82 -9.67 3.55
CA ALA A 40 13.50 -9.56 4.18
C ALA A 40 12.91 -8.15 4.02
N TRP A 41 13.73 -7.10 4.19
CA TRP A 41 13.29 -5.71 4.00
C TRP A 41 12.96 -5.37 2.55
N VAL A 42 13.71 -5.89 1.57
CA VAL A 42 13.37 -5.71 0.15
C VAL A 42 12.03 -6.36 -0.17
N VAL A 43 11.80 -7.59 0.31
CA VAL A 43 10.51 -8.29 0.13
C VAL A 43 9.37 -7.50 0.79
N ALA A 44 9.58 -7.00 2.01
CA ALA A 44 8.59 -6.18 2.70
C ALA A 44 8.25 -4.90 1.93
N ALA A 45 9.25 -4.20 1.40
CA ALA A 45 9.05 -2.97 0.61
C ALA A 45 8.22 -3.22 -0.66
N ILE A 46 8.36 -4.39 -1.28
CA ILE A 46 7.58 -4.78 -2.47
C ILE A 46 6.17 -5.24 -2.10
N ALA A 47 6.01 -5.96 -0.98
CA ALA A 47 4.73 -6.52 -0.57
C ALA A 47 3.79 -5.47 0.04
N PHE A 48 4.33 -4.48 0.74
CA PHE A 48 3.56 -3.49 1.48
C PHE A 48 2.53 -2.69 0.65
N PRO A 49 2.86 -2.21 -0.57
CA PRO A 49 1.89 -1.49 -1.42
C PRO A 49 0.69 -2.33 -1.86
N VAL A 50 0.78 -3.66 -1.77
CA VAL A 50 -0.31 -4.59 -2.10
C VAL A 50 -1.06 -4.97 -0.83
N LEU A 51 -0.33 -5.39 0.20
CA LEU A 51 -0.93 -5.88 1.45
C LEU A 51 -1.65 -4.78 2.23
N GLY A 52 -1.15 -3.54 2.20
CA GLY A 52 -1.78 -2.39 2.87
C GLY A 52 -3.21 -2.13 2.38
N PRO A 53 -3.42 -1.90 1.06
CA PRO A 53 -4.76 -1.75 0.50
C PRO A 53 -5.64 -2.98 0.72
N VAL A 54 -5.12 -4.19 0.53
CA VAL A 54 -5.89 -5.43 0.74
C VAL A 54 -6.36 -5.53 2.19
N ALA A 55 -5.47 -5.26 3.16
CA ALA A 55 -5.83 -5.25 4.57
C ALA A 55 -6.87 -4.18 4.89
N TRP A 56 -6.75 -2.99 4.30
CA TRP A 56 -7.72 -1.91 4.47
C TRP A 56 -9.12 -2.29 3.98
N PHE A 57 -9.22 -2.94 2.82
CA PHE A 57 -10.51 -3.39 2.28
C PHE A 57 -11.04 -4.67 2.95
N ALA A 58 -10.16 -5.54 3.46
CA ALA A 58 -10.55 -6.77 4.13
C ALA A 58 -11.02 -6.53 5.58
N LEU A 59 -10.35 -5.64 6.31
CA LEU A 59 -10.58 -5.34 7.73
C LEU A 59 -11.38 -4.06 7.96
N GLY A 60 -11.55 -3.23 6.92
CA GLY A 60 -12.33 -2.00 6.99
C GLY A 60 -13.77 -2.27 7.39
N ASP A 61 -14.24 -1.52 8.39
CA ASP A 61 -15.52 -1.72 9.05
C ASP A 61 -16.68 -1.70 8.04
N ARG A 62 -17.30 -2.85 7.80
CA ARG A 62 -18.47 -3.01 6.93
C ARG A 62 -19.75 -2.67 7.69
N ARG A 63 -19.79 -1.55 8.42
CA ARG A 63 -21.00 -1.18 9.15
C ARG A 63 -22.14 -1.06 8.15
N PRO A 64 -23.15 -1.96 8.17
CA PRO A 64 -24.34 -1.71 7.40
C PRO A 64 -25.01 -0.48 8.00
N LEU A 65 -25.51 0.40 7.14
CA LEU A 65 -26.27 1.61 7.49
C LEU A 65 -27.64 1.25 8.14
N MET A 66 -27.66 0.35 9.13
CA MET A 66 -28.84 -0.09 9.87
C MET A 66 -29.32 0.95 10.90
N THR A 67 -28.77 2.17 10.90
CA THR A 67 -29.21 3.27 11.77
C THR A 67 -30.44 4.03 11.25
N CYS A 68 -31.03 3.64 10.10
CA CYS A 68 -32.25 4.25 9.56
C CYS A 68 -33.54 3.43 9.80
N LEU A 69 -33.62 2.58 10.84
CA LEU A 69 -34.89 1.95 11.22
C LEU A 69 -35.60 2.81 12.27
N PRO A 70 -36.78 3.39 11.99
CA PRO A 70 -37.54 4.15 12.98
C PRO A 70 -38.04 3.23 14.11
N PRO A 71 -38.09 3.71 15.36
CA PRO A 71 -38.70 2.96 16.46
C PRO A 71 -40.21 2.80 16.19
N ARG A 72 -40.73 1.57 16.39
CA ARG A 72 -42.16 1.25 16.32
C ARG A 72 -42.92 1.86 17.49
#